data_AF-A0A290ZJX7-F1
#
_entry.id   AF-A0A290ZJX7-F1
#
_cell.length_a   1.000
_cell.length_b   1.000
_cell.length_c   1.000
_cell.angle_alpha   90.00
_cell.angle_beta   90.00
_cell.angle_gamma   90.00
#
_symmetry.space_group_name_H-M   'P 1'
#
loop_
_entity.id
_entity.type
_entity.pdbx_description
1 polymer ?
#
loop_
_entity_poly.entity_id
_entity_poly.type
_entity_poly.pdbx_seq_one_letter_code
_entity_poly.pdbx_strand_id
1 'polypeptide(L)' 'MHRLSTAQQAGKILADRRKSLGLSQATAAAGLGISQNRLSELEAGPERLTLDRLISLASLLGFDVVLQEKAPSADAGEW' A
#
# COMPACT_ATOMS: atom_id res chain seq x y z
N MET A 1 6.21 -1.16 11.82
CA MET A 1 4.97 -1.78 11.32
C MET A 1 3.92 -0.69 11.14
N HIS A 2 3.32 -0.58 9.95
CA HIS A 2 2.25 0.38 9.70
C HIS A 2 0.90 -0.34 9.73
N ARG A 3 -0.02 0.12 10.58
CA ARG A 3 -1.39 -0.38 10.58
C ARG A 3 -2.18 0.31 9.47
N LEU A 4 -2.80 -0.49 8.60
CA LEU A 4 -3.70 -0.02 7.57
C LEU A 4 -5.13 -0.05 8.08
N SER A 5 -5.77 1.11 8.15
CA SER A 5 -7.20 1.26 8.46
C SER A 5 -7.97 1.88 7.28
N THR A 6 -7.29 2.50 6.31
CA THR A 6 -7.88 3.11 5.11
C THR A 6 -7.03 2.89 3.87
N ALA A 7 -7.65 2.99 2.68
CA ALA A 7 -6.95 2.90 1.40
C ALA A 7 -5.90 4.02 1.23
N GLN A 8 -6.19 5.24 1.71
CA GLN A 8 -5.26 6.37 1.66
C GLN A 8 -3.95 6.09 2.43
N GLN A 9 -4.02 5.41 3.57
CA GLN A 9 -2.82 5.01 4.31
C GLN A 9 -1.96 4.06 3.48
N ALA A 10 -2.58 3.05 2.85
CA ALA A 10 -1.87 2.10 2.00
C ALA A 10 -1.18 2.80 0.83
N GLY A 11 -1.92 3.65 0.09
CA GLY A 11 -1.36 4.42 -1.03
C GLY A 11 -0.17 5.30 -0.61
N LYS A 12 -0.29 6.00 0.52
CA LYS A 12 0.80 6.84 1.05
C LYS A 12 2.05 6.02 1.39
N ILE A 13 1.89 4.90 2.09
CA ILE A 13 3.02 4.04 2.49
C ILE A 13 3.76 3.48 1.27
N LEU A 14 3.02 3.01 0.26
CA LEU A 14 3.59 2.46 -0.97
C LEU A 14 4.31 3.55 -1.79
N ALA A 15 3.69 4.71 -1.96
CA ALA A 15 4.28 5.83 -2.70
C ALA A 15 5.54 6.37 -2.00
N ASP A 16 5.53 6.47 -0.67
CA ASP A 16 6.68 6.91 0.11
C ASP A 16 7.84 5.91 0.03
N ARG A 17 7.55 4.61 0.15
CA ARG A 17 8.55 3.56 -0.05
C ARG A 17 9.16 3.61 -1.44
N ARG A 18 8.35 3.72 -2.49
CA ARG A 18 8.82 3.85 -3.88
C ARG A 18 9.82 5.00 -4.01
N LYS A 19 9.49 6.16 -3.44
CA LYS A 19 10.37 7.34 -3.45
C LYS A 19 11.65 7.10 -2.64
N SER A 20 11.56 6.46 -1.48
CA SER A 20 12.72 6.09 -0.66
C SER A 20 13.67 5.13 -1.37
N LEU A 21 13.16 4.28 -2.27
CA LEU A 21 13.95 3.40 -3.13
C LEU A 21 14.51 4.12 -4.39
N GLY A 22 14.24 5.41 -4.55
CA GLY A 22 14.66 6.18 -5.73
C GLY A 22 13.94 5.79 -7.03
N LEU A 23 12.85 5.02 -6.94
CA LEU A 23 12.12 4.54 -8.11
C LEU A 23 11.19 5.61 -8.66
N SER A 24 11.29 5.87 -9.96
CA SER A 24 10.29 6.66 -10.67
C SER A 24 8.95 5.90 -10.73
N GLN A 25 7.85 6.62 -10.94
CA GLN A 25 6.57 5.96 -11.20
C GLN A 25 6.63 5.10 -12.47
N ALA A 26 7.39 5.50 -13.49
CA ALA A 26 7.53 4.70 -14.72
C ALA A 26 8.22 3.36 -14.45
N THR A 27 9.29 3.36 -13.65
CA THR A 27 10.02 2.14 -13.28
C THR A 27 9.14 1.19 -12.48
N ALA A 28 8.41 1.70 -11.48
CA ALA A 28 7.50 0.88 -10.69
C ALA A 28 6.30 0.37 -11.52
N ALA A 29 5.75 1.20 -12.40
CA ALA A 29 4.65 0.83 -13.29
C ALA A 29 5.06 -0.27 -14.28
N ALA A 30 6.28 -0.20 -14.83
CA ALA A 30 6.84 -1.24 -15.69
C ALA A 30 6.95 -2.59 -14.95
N GLY A 31 7.41 -2.59 -13.70
CA GLY A 31 7.43 -3.79 -12.85
C GLY A 31 6.06 -4.39 -12.56
N LEU A 32 5.00 -3.58 -12.67
CA LEU A 32 3.60 -3.99 -12.53
C LEU A 32 2.90 -4.29 -13.87
N GLY A 33 3.58 -4.13 -15.01
CA GLY A 33 2.97 -4.28 -16.34
C GLY A 33 1.87 -3.25 -16.65
N ILE A 34 1.91 -2.06 -16.03
CA ILE A 34 0.96 -0.97 -16.27
C ILE A 34 1.66 0.29 -16.78
N SER A 35 0.88 1.25 -17.28
CA SER A 35 1.42 2.57 -17.67
C SER A 35 1.76 3.42 -16.44
N GLN A 36 2.76 4.30 -16.58
CA GLN A 36 3.12 5.28 -15.54
C GLN A 36 1.92 6.15 -15.13
N ASN A 37 1.13 6.59 -16.13
CA ASN A 37 -0.07 7.39 -15.87
C ASN A 37 -1.08 6.61 -15.01
N ARG A 38 -1.24 5.31 -15.27
CA ARG A 38 -2.12 4.47 -14.46
C ARG A 38 -1.62 4.32 -13.03
N LEU A 39 -0.31 4.18 -12.81
CA LEU A 39 0.25 4.18 -11.46
C LEU A 39 0.03 5.53 -10.77
N SER A 40 0.18 6.65 -11.48
CA SER A 40 -0.10 7.98 -10.93
C SER A 40 -1.57 8.13 -10.49
N GLU A 41 -2.52 7.66 -11.28
CA GLU A 41 -3.95 7.63 -10.89
C GLU A 41 -4.17 6.78 -9.63
N LEU A 42 -3.49 5.64 -9.51
CA LEU A 42 -3.61 4.75 -8.35
C LEU A 42 -2.97 5.35 -7.09
N GLU A 43 -1.84 6.06 -7.23
CA GLU A 43 -1.21 6.77 -6.10
C GLU A 43 -2.05 7.98 -5.63
N ALA A 44 -2.77 8.64 -6.54
CA ALA A 44 -3.69 9.74 -6.21
C ALA A 44 -5.03 9.25 -5.66
N GLY A 45 -5.55 8.13 -6.17
CA GLY A 45 -6.83 7.53 -5.81
C GLY A 45 -6.70 6.06 -5.39
N PRO A 46 -6.12 5.78 -4.21
CA PRO A 46 -5.81 4.41 -3.79
C PRO A 46 -7.03 3.54 -3.51
N GLU A 47 -8.23 4.11 -3.44
CA GLU A 47 -9.50 3.36 -3.41
C GLU A 47 -9.74 2.49 -4.66
N ARG A 48 -9.06 2.80 -5.77
CA ARG A 48 -9.13 2.05 -7.03
C ARG A 48 -8.09 0.93 -7.11
N LEU A 49 -7.23 0.80 -6.10
CA LEU A 49 -6.22 -0.23 -6.04
C LEU A 49 -6.88 -1.57 -5.68
N THR A 50 -6.87 -2.51 -6.62
CA THR A 50 -7.33 -3.87 -6.35
C THR A 50 -6.37 -4.57 -5.39
N LEU A 51 -6.87 -5.54 -4.63
CA LEU A 51 -6.06 -6.30 -3.66
C LEU A 51 -4.84 -6.97 -4.33
N ASP A 52 -5.03 -7.56 -5.51
CA ASP A 52 -3.95 -8.17 -6.29
C ASP A 52 -2.83 -7.18 -6.64
N ARG A 53 -3.19 -5.96 -7.05
CA ARG A 53 -2.23 -4.89 -7.35
C ARG A 53 -1.56 -4.35 -6.11
N LEU A 54 -2.29 -4.27 -5.00
CA LEU A 54 -1.72 -3.89 -3.71
C LEU A 54 -0.61 -4.87 -3.31
N ILE A 55 -0.88 -6.18 -3.38
CA ILE A 55 0.09 -7.23 -3.04
C ILE A 55 1.28 -7.18 -4.02
N SER A 56 1.02 -7.11 -5.32
CA SER A 56 2.07 -7.04 -6.33
C SER A 56 2.98 -5.81 -6.17
N LEU A 57 2.39 -4.64 -5.88
CA LEU A 57 3.15 -3.41 -5.65
C LEU A 57 3.91 -3.48 -4.32
N ALA A 58 3.32 -4.04 -3.26
CA ALA A 58 4.01 -4.26 -2.00
C ALA A 58 5.26 -5.15 -2.22
N SER A 59 5.11 -6.29 -2.88
CA SER A 59 6.22 -7.20 -3.19
C SER A 59 7.31 -6.54 -4.04
N LEU A 60 6.93 -5.78 -5.07
CA LEU A 60 7.86 -5.01 -5.89
C LEU A 60 8.69 -4.02 -5.08
N LEU A 61 8.10 -3.43 -4.03
CA LEU A 61 8.73 -2.46 -3.14
C LEU A 61 9.44 -3.10 -1.93
N GLY A 62 9.51 -4.43 -1.89
CA GLY A 62 10.14 -5.21 -0.82
C GLY A 62 9.33 -5.23 0.48
N PHE A 63 8.01 -5.16 0.40
CA PHE A 63 7.09 -5.36 1.52
C PHE A 63 6.39 -6.72 1.44
N ASP A 64 6.16 -7.30 2.61
CA ASP A 64 5.21 -8.40 2.81
C ASP A 64 3.87 -7.86 3.34
N VAL A 65 2.77 -8.39 2.82
CA VAL A 65 1.42 -8.11 3.32
C VAL A 65 1.04 -9.22 4.30
N VAL A 66 0.81 -8.85 5.56
CA VAL A 66 0.41 -9.77 6.62
C VAL A 66 -0.93 -9.33 7.23
N LEU A 67 -1.77 -10.31 7.56
CA LEU A 67 -2.97 -10.09 8.35
C LEU A 67 -2.64 -10.36 9.81
N GLN A 68 -3.00 -9.42 10.68
CA GLN A 68 -2.83 -9.56 12.13
C GLN A 68 -4.17 -9.38 12.83
N GLU A 69 -4.39 -10.15 13.88
CA GLU A 69 -5.55 -9.99 14.76
C GLU A 69 -5.53 -8.61 15.42
N LYS A 70 -6.69 -7.97 15.49
CA LYS A 70 -6.83 -6.71 16.24
C LYS A 70 -6.73 -7.04 17.73
N ALA A 71 -5.74 -6.48 18.42
CA ALA A 71 -5.64 -6.60 19.87
C ALA A 71 -7.00 -6.23 20.51
N PRO A 72 -7.48 -7.01 21.50
CA PRO A 72 -8.72 -6.69 22.19
C PRO A 72 -8.58 -5.29 22.78
N SER A 73 -9.55 -4.42 22.49
CA SER A 73 -9.61 -3.10 23.12
C SER A 73 -9.71 -3.33 24.62
N ALA A 74 -8.74 -2.86 25.41
CA ALA A 74 -8.72 -2.99 26.88
C ALA A 74 -9.83 -2.21 27.60
N ASP A 75 -10.86 -1.76 26.87
CA ASP A 75 -11.97 -0.91 27.31
C ASP A 75 -13.27 -1.71 27.55
N ALA A 76 -13.19 -3.05 27.54
CA ALA A 76 -14.34 -3.93 27.77
C ALA A 76 -14.41 -4.47 29.20
N GLY A 77 -13.77 -3.79 30.17
CA GLY A 77 -13.55 -4.30 31.51
C GLY A 77 -13.69 -3.26 32.63
N GLU A 78 -14.57 -2.28 32.48
CA GLU A 78 -15.02 -1.44 33.59
C GLU A 78 -16.55 -1.33 33.53
N TRP A 79 -17.24 -2.35 34.07
CA TRP A 79 -18.64 -2.30 34.48
C TRP A 79 -18.75 -2.86 35.89
#